data_AF-A0A9D2DLB8-F1
#
_entry.id   AF-A0A9D2DLB8-F1
#
_cell.length_a   1.000
_cell.length_b   1.000
_cell.length_c   1.000
_cell.angle_alpha   90.00
_cell.angle_beta   90.00
_cell.angle_gamma   90.00
#
_symmetry.space_group_name_H-M   'P 1'
#
loop_
_entity.id
_entity.type
_entity.pdbx_description
1 polymer ?
#
loop_
_entity_poly.entity_id
_entity_poly.type
_entity_poly.pdbx_seq_one_letter_code
_entity_poly.pdbx_strand_id
1 'polypeptide(L)'
;MGPTELILILIPLLVYVIPWVLFVVLLVLAIRWFLRQERADKSPETVAVRRSLGEVLRAHRERCKMTQELVAEKIGVSRQAVSKWEQGKAEPSTTNLVKLARLYGVDPTDLLREVEG
;
A
#
# COMPACT_ATOMS: atom_id res chain seq x y z
N MET A 1 -3.24 -2.14 -67.85
CA MET A 1 -2.34 -1.45 -66.92
C MET A 1 -1.02 -2.21 -66.91
N GLY A 2 0.08 -1.58 -67.30
CA GLY A 2 1.38 -2.25 -67.41
C GLY A 2 2.01 -2.53 -66.04
N PRO A 3 3.00 -3.44 -65.96
CA PRO A 3 3.69 -3.74 -64.70
C PRO A 3 4.39 -2.50 -64.10
N THR A 4 4.89 -1.59 -64.93
CA THR A 4 5.52 -0.33 -64.50
C THR A 4 4.53 0.64 -63.87
N GLU A 5 3.34 0.79 -64.45
CA GLU A 5 2.25 1.65 -63.93
C GLU A 5 1.78 1.18 -62.55
N LEU A 6 1.75 -0.14 -62.33
CA LEU A 6 1.38 -0.73 -61.05
C LEU A 6 2.44 -0.45 -59.98
N ILE A 7 3.73 -0.51 -60.34
CA ILE A 7 4.84 -0.21 -59.43
C ILE A 7 4.83 1.26 -59.00
N LEU A 8 4.56 2.19 -59.92
CA LEU A 8 4.51 3.63 -59.64
C LEU A 8 3.42 4.02 -58.64
N ILE A 9 2.33 3.24 -58.58
CA ILE A 9 1.24 3.46 -57.62
C ILE A 9 1.49 2.71 -56.30
N LEU A 10 2.01 1.49 -56.40
CA LEU A 10 2.20 0.62 -55.23
C LEU A 10 3.31 1.12 -54.30
N ILE A 11 4.42 1.62 -54.85
CA ILE A 11 5.55 2.10 -54.04
C ILE A 11 5.18 3.28 -53.14
N PRO A 12 4.63 4.40 -53.64
CA PRO A 12 4.26 5.52 -52.77
C PRO A 12 3.15 5.11 -51.80
N LEU A 13 2.20 4.28 -52.22
CA LEU A 13 1.18 3.75 -51.32
C LEU A 13 1.81 3.02 -50.13
N LEU A 14 2.78 2.13 -50.37
CA LEU A 14 3.48 1.44 -49.30
C LEU A 14 4.31 2.39 -48.42
N VAL A 15 4.99 3.38 -49.03
CA VAL A 15 5.79 4.38 -48.31
C VAL A 15 4.93 5.26 -47.40
N TYR A 16 3.67 5.53 -47.75
CA TYR A 16 2.78 6.33 -46.91
C TYR A 16 1.96 5.47 -45.93
N VAL A 17 1.53 4.27 -46.33
CA VAL A 17 0.68 3.40 -45.52
C VAL A 17 1.49 2.70 -44.43
N ILE A 18 2.68 2.18 -44.73
CA ILE A 18 3.47 1.40 -43.77
C ILE A 18 3.87 2.25 -42.55
N PRO A 19 4.44 3.46 -42.70
CA PRO A 19 4.80 4.29 -41.55
C PRO A 19 3.59 4.72 -40.73
N TRP A 20 2.45 4.96 -41.37
CA TRP A 20 1.21 5.32 -40.67
C TRP A 20 0.68 4.15 -39.83
N VAL A 21 0.69 2.93 -40.39
CA VAL A 21 0.34 1.71 -39.66
C VAL A 21 1.30 1.49 -38.48
N LEU A 22 2.61 1.65 -38.70
CA LEU A 22 3.61 1.56 -37.63
C LEU A 22 3.38 2.61 -36.55
N PHE A 23 3.10 3.86 -36.92
CA PHE A 23 2.80 4.94 -35.99
C PHE A 23 1.56 4.64 -35.14
N VAL A 24 0.48 4.13 -35.75
CA VAL A 24 -0.75 3.74 -35.04
C VAL A 24 -0.47 2.57 -34.09
N VAL A 25 0.30 1.56 -34.51
CA VAL A 25 0.69 0.45 -33.63
C VAL A 25 1.53 0.94 -32.46
N LEU A 26 2.52 1.80 -32.70
CA LEU A 26 3.35 2.40 -31.66
C LEU A 26 2.53 3.27 -30.71
N LEU A 27 1.56 4.03 -31.21
CA LEU A 27 0.66 4.84 -30.40
C LEU A 27 -0.23 3.97 -29.51
N VAL A 28 -0.79 2.87 -30.03
CA VAL A 28 -1.60 1.94 -29.24
C VAL A 28 -0.75 1.23 -28.19
N LEU A 29 0.48 0.83 -28.53
CA LEU A 29 1.43 0.25 -27.58
C LEU A 29 1.82 1.27 -26.50
N ALA A 30 2.08 2.53 -26.88
CA ALA A 30 2.39 3.62 -25.97
C ALA A 30 1.21 3.93 -25.05
N ILE A 31 -0.02 3.98 -25.55
CA ILE A 31 -1.23 4.15 -24.73
C ILE A 31 -1.42 2.95 -23.80
N ARG A 32 -1.26 1.72 -24.29
CA ARG A 32 -1.34 0.52 -23.44
C ARG A 32 -0.24 0.47 -22.39
N TRP A 33 0.92 1.02 -22.67
CA TRP A 33 2.04 1.13 -21.74
C TRP A 33 1.78 2.27 -20.74
N PHE A 34 1.27 3.41 -21.21
CA PHE A 34 1.00 4.61 -20.43
C PHE A 34 -0.20 4.44 -19.49
N LEU A 35 -1.30 3.87 -19.98
CA LEU A 35 -2.45 3.49 -19.14
C LEU A 35 -2.11 2.34 -18.17
N ARG A 36 -1.02 1.59 -18.40
CA ARG A 36 -0.45 0.65 -17.41
C ARG A 36 0.49 1.33 -16.42
N GLN A 37 1.06 2.48 -16.77
CA GLN A 37 2.09 3.18 -15.99
C GLN A 37 1.53 3.76 -14.68
N GLU A 38 0.28 4.22 -14.68
CA GLU A 38 -0.40 4.74 -13.48
C GLU A 38 -0.70 3.70 -12.38
N ARG A 39 -0.36 2.42 -12.59
CA ARG A 39 -0.52 1.36 -11.56
C ARG A 39 0.78 0.85 -10.94
N ALA A 40 1.94 1.25 -11.46
CA ALA A 40 3.23 0.77 -10.95
C ALA A 40 3.87 1.70 -9.93
N ASP A 41 3.36 2.92 -9.76
CA ASP A 41 3.83 3.81 -8.70
C ASP A 41 2.74 4.79 -8.24
N LYS A 42 1.89 4.31 -7.34
CA LYS A 42 1.44 5.14 -6.24
C LYS A 42 2.07 4.56 -4.97
N SER A 43 3.33 4.96 -4.74
CA SER A 43 3.95 5.20 -3.43
C SER A 43 4.82 4.09 -2.82
N PRO A 44 6.14 4.05 -3.10
CA PRO A 44 7.16 3.75 -2.12
C PRO A 44 7.62 5.02 -1.39
N GLU A 45 6.91 6.14 -1.54
CA GLU A 45 7.02 7.23 -0.59
C GLU A 45 6.53 6.67 0.74
N THR A 46 7.37 6.78 1.76
CA THR A 46 7.08 6.56 3.16
C THR A 46 5.65 7.00 3.48
N VAL A 47 4.73 6.05 3.40
CA VAL A 47 3.52 6.14 4.17
C VAL A 47 4.07 6.09 5.59
N ALA A 48 4.25 7.27 6.20
CA ALA A 48 3.79 7.42 7.56
C ALA A 48 2.33 6.94 7.52
N VAL A 49 2.16 5.61 7.54
CA VAL A 49 0.88 5.01 7.83
C VAL A 49 0.73 5.52 9.23
N ARG A 50 -0.10 6.55 9.38
CA ARG A 50 -0.57 6.99 10.68
C ARG A 50 -1.13 5.73 11.31
N ARG A 51 -0.29 5.02 12.08
CA ARG A 51 -0.63 3.68 12.52
C ARG A 51 -1.75 3.88 13.50
N SER A 52 -2.82 3.12 13.35
CA SER A 52 -3.86 3.16 14.37
C SER A 52 -3.25 2.75 15.71
N LEU A 53 -3.77 3.27 16.82
CA LEU A 53 -3.33 2.84 18.15
C LEU A 53 -3.37 1.30 18.29
N GLY A 54 -4.36 0.66 17.67
CA GLY A 54 -4.46 -0.80 17.64
C GLY A 54 -3.29 -1.49 16.94
N GLU A 55 -2.81 -0.94 15.82
CA GLU A 55 -1.64 -1.44 15.09
C GLU A 55 -0.36 -1.25 15.88
N VAL A 56 -0.20 -0.09 16.55
CA VAL A 56 0.95 0.18 17.43
C VAL A 56 0.98 -0.82 18.59
N LEU A 57 -0.14 -1.00 19.30
CA LEU A 57 -0.25 -1.96 20.40
C LEU A 57 0.05 -3.39 19.95
N ARG A 58 -0.48 -3.80 18.79
CA ARG A 58 -0.21 -5.10 18.21
C ARG A 58 1.28 -5.28 17.89
N ALA A 59 1.92 -4.27 17.29
CA ALA A 59 3.33 -4.32 16.96
C ALA A 59 4.21 -4.46 18.22
N HIS A 60 3.92 -3.73 19.29
CA HIS A 60 4.62 -3.88 20.57
C HIS A 60 4.38 -5.26 21.19
N ARG A 61 3.15 -5.77 21.17
CA ARG A 61 2.84 -7.12 21.64
C ARG A 61 3.68 -8.19 20.91
N GLU A 62 3.75 -8.10 19.59
CA GLU A 62 4.49 -9.05 18.74
C GLU A 62 6.00 -8.92 18.95
N ARG A 63 6.54 -7.71 19.13
CA ARG A 63 7.94 -7.47 19.51
C ARG A 63 8.29 -8.12 20.86
N CYS A 64 7.37 -8.05 21.82
CA CYS A 64 7.50 -8.71 23.12
C CYS A 64 7.20 -10.22 23.07
N LYS A 65 6.85 -10.78 21.89
CA LYS A 65 6.50 -12.20 21.69
C LYS A 65 5.35 -12.69 22.59
N MET A 66 4.38 -11.82 22.87
CA MET A 66 3.24 -12.13 23.73
C MET A 66 1.98 -12.45 22.93
N THR A 67 1.11 -13.31 23.47
CA THR A 67 -0.24 -13.53 22.95
C THR A 67 -1.21 -12.47 23.52
N GLN A 68 -2.36 -12.27 22.88
CA GLN A 68 -3.40 -11.36 23.41
C GLN A 68 -3.88 -11.83 24.79
N GLU A 69 -4.00 -13.15 24.98
CA GLU A 69 -4.28 -13.79 26.27
C GLU A 69 -3.25 -13.40 27.34
N LEU A 70 -1.97 -13.52 27.04
CA LEU A 70 -0.91 -13.23 28.01
C LEU A 70 -0.88 -11.73 28.37
N VAL A 71 -1.07 -10.84 27.40
CA VAL A 71 -1.18 -9.40 27.66
C VAL A 71 -2.37 -9.11 28.58
N ALA A 72 -3.52 -9.70 28.28
CA ALA A 72 -4.75 -9.51 29.04
C ALA A 72 -4.58 -9.97 30.50
N GLU A 73 -3.98 -11.13 30.72
CA GLU A 73 -3.64 -11.66 32.04
C GLU A 73 -2.73 -10.71 32.81
N LYS A 74 -1.67 -10.20 32.17
CA LYS A 74 -0.66 -9.33 32.81
C LYS A 74 -1.21 -7.98 33.25
N ILE A 75 -2.16 -7.40 32.52
CA ILE A 75 -2.73 -6.08 32.84
C ILE A 75 -4.09 -6.14 33.55
N GLY A 76 -4.64 -7.34 33.72
CA GLY A 76 -5.89 -7.62 34.44
C GLY A 76 -7.15 -7.24 33.67
N VAL A 77 -7.23 -7.58 32.37
CA VAL A 77 -8.40 -7.34 31.51
C VAL A 77 -8.80 -8.61 30.76
N SER A 78 -9.93 -8.58 30.05
CA SER A 78 -10.32 -9.70 29.20
C SER A 78 -9.51 -9.73 27.90
N ARG A 79 -9.23 -10.93 27.38
CA ARG A 79 -8.61 -11.09 26.06
C ARG A 79 -9.40 -10.42 24.93
N GLN A 80 -10.74 -10.40 25.06
CA GLN A 80 -11.62 -9.69 24.14
C GLN A 80 -11.38 -8.18 24.13
N ALA A 81 -11.05 -7.58 25.29
CA ALA A 81 -10.70 -6.17 25.36
C ALA A 81 -9.43 -5.88 24.55
N VAL A 82 -8.36 -6.66 24.76
CA VAL A 82 -7.11 -6.54 23.99
C VAL A 82 -7.36 -6.72 22.50
N SER A 83 -8.16 -7.71 22.12
CA SER A 83 -8.53 -7.94 20.71
C SER A 83 -9.28 -6.77 20.09
N LYS A 84 -10.21 -6.14 20.83
CA LYS A 84 -10.93 -4.95 20.36
C LYS A 84 -10.01 -3.74 20.20
N TRP A 85 -9.04 -3.55 21.10
CA TRP A 85 -8.05 -2.48 21.00
C TRP A 85 -7.15 -2.65 19.79
N GLU A 86 -6.58 -3.85 19.59
CA GLU A 86 -5.72 -4.14 18.44
C GLU A 86 -6.46 -4.07 17.09
N GLN A 87 -7.78 -4.27 17.08
CA GLN A 87 -8.62 -4.12 15.89
C GLN A 87 -9.16 -2.69 15.70
N GLY A 88 -8.86 -1.75 16.60
CA GLY A 88 -9.41 -0.39 16.55
C GLY A 88 -10.92 -0.29 16.81
N LYS A 89 -11.54 -1.35 17.35
CA LYS A 89 -12.99 -1.39 17.66
C LYS A 89 -13.33 -0.71 18.98
N ALA A 90 -12.34 -0.49 19.83
CA ALA A 90 -12.45 0.24 21.07
C ALA A 90 -11.08 0.82 21.43
N GLU A 91 -11.05 1.85 22.25
CA GLU A 91 -9.80 2.40 22.76
C GLU A 91 -9.54 1.91 24.21
N PRO A 92 -8.27 1.65 24.59
CA PRO A 92 -7.93 1.42 25.98
C PRO A 92 -8.11 2.72 26.77
N SER A 93 -8.59 2.62 28.01
CA SER A 93 -8.57 3.75 28.94
C SER A 93 -7.12 4.21 29.19
N THR A 94 -6.92 5.46 29.62
CA THR A 94 -5.59 6.00 29.97
C THR A 94 -4.86 5.08 30.96
N THR A 95 -5.56 4.56 31.97
CA THR A 95 -5.01 3.60 32.92
C THR A 95 -4.50 2.32 32.24
N ASN A 96 -5.25 1.78 31.28
CA ASN A 96 -4.86 0.58 30.55
C ASN A 96 -3.73 0.87 29.56
N LEU A 97 -3.71 2.05 28.93
CA LEU A 97 -2.63 2.48 28.07
C LEU A 97 -1.30 2.56 28.84
N VAL A 98 -1.31 3.13 30.04
CA VAL A 98 -0.12 3.18 30.91
C VAL A 98 0.33 1.77 31.31
N LYS A 99 -0.61 0.86 31.62
CA LYS A 99 -0.27 -0.54 31.91
C LYS A 99 0.35 -1.26 30.70
N LEU A 100 -0.17 -1.03 29.51
CA LEU A 100 0.35 -1.59 28.25
C LEU A 100 1.76 -1.05 27.97
N ALA A 101 1.98 0.25 28.10
CA ALA A 101 3.29 0.86 27.92
C ALA A 101 4.34 0.26 28.88
N ARG A 102 3.99 0.13 30.16
CA ARG A 102 4.84 -0.54 31.16
C ARG A 102 5.10 -2.00 30.83
N LEU A 103 4.10 -2.72 30.34
CA LEU A 103 4.25 -4.12 29.93
C LEU A 103 5.19 -4.28 28.74
N TYR A 104 5.14 -3.35 27.79
CA TYR A 104 5.97 -3.35 26.59
C TYR A 104 7.34 -2.69 26.78
N GLY A 105 7.59 -2.06 27.93
CA GLY A 105 8.85 -1.40 28.25
C GLY A 105 9.06 -0.08 27.49
N VAL A 106 7.98 0.62 27.15
CA VAL A 106 8.00 1.90 26.42
C VAL A 106 7.26 2.99 27.20
N ASP A 107 7.49 4.26 26.86
CA ASP A 107 6.73 5.35 27.48
C ASP A 107 5.30 5.39 26.91
N PRO A 108 4.26 5.66 27.73
CA PRO A 108 2.91 5.82 27.22
C PRO A 108 2.78 6.89 26.13
N THR A 109 3.63 7.92 26.18
CA THR A 109 3.70 8.99 25.18
C THR A 109 4.25 8.48 23.85
N ASP A 110 5.17 7.50 23.87
CA ASP A 110 5.71 6.89 22.65
C ASP A 110 4.62 6.15 21.87
N LEU A 111 3.74 5.42 22.59
CA LEU A 111 2.59 4.75 21.97
C LEU A 111 1.64 5.73 21.27
N LEU A 112 1.50 6.95 21.78
CA LEU A 112 0.65 7.99 21.19
C LEU A 112 1.35 8.73 20.05
N ARG A 113 2.66 9.02 20.18
CA ARG A 113 3.45 9.67 19.12
C ARG A 113 3.51 8.84 17.85
N GLU A 114 3.55 7.51 17.95
CA GLU A 114 3.50 6.62 16.79
C GLU A 114 2.13 6.64 16.06
N VAL A 115 1.07 7.16 16.69
CA VAL A 115 -0.27 7.33 16.11
C VAL A 115 -0.46 8.74 15.51
N GLU A 116 0.30 9.73 15.96
CA GLU A 116 0.26 11.10 15.45
C GLU A 116 1.21 11.34 14.28
N GLY A 117 2.21 10.47 14.11
CA GLY A 117 3.21 10.51 13.05
C GLY A 117 2.71 10.16 11.66
#